data_AF-A0A5K1AT08-F1
#
_entry.id   AF-A0A5K1AT08-F1
#
_cell.length_a   1.000
_cell.length_b   1.000
_cell.length_c   1.000
_cell.angle_alpha   90.00
_cell.angle_beta   90.00
_cell.angle_gamma   90.00
#
_symmetry.space_group_name_H-M   'P 1'
#
loop_
_entity.id
_entity.type
_entity.pdbx_description
1 polymer ?
#
loop_
_entity_poly.entity_id
_entity_poly.type
_entity_poly.pdbx_seq_one_letter_code
_entity_poly.pdbx_strand_id
1 'polypeptide(L)' 'TRDGENCCDNCVCTLSECMCGDIYYAASCPPACGLCICTLSYPPGCRCVDINPSYCHTPCTESRKA' A
#
# COMPACT_ATOMS: atom_id res chain seq x y z
N THR A 1 -11.64 3.69 -13.96
CA THR A 1 -10.50 3.98 -13.05
C THR A 1 -9.51 2.86 -13.22
N ARG A 2 -8.21 3.12 -13.45
CA ARG A 2 -7.24 2.04 -13.75
C ARG A 2 -7.08 1.18 -12.50
N ASP A 3 -7.61 -0.03 -12.54
CA ASP A 3 -7.66 -1.05 -11.46
C ASP A 3 -6.29 -1.61 -11.02
N GLY A 4 -5.22 -0.83 -11.15
CA GLY A 4 -3.88 -1.21 -10.72
C GLY A 4 -3.08 -0.05 -10.15
N GLU A 5 -3.72 1.09 -9.84
CA GLU A 5 -3.07 2.22 -9.17
C GLU A 5 -3.19 2.15 -7.65
N ASN A 6 -4.27 1.54 -7.17
CA ASN A 6 -4.55 1.32 -5.76
C ASN A 6 -4.84 -0.15 -5.58
N CYS A 7 -3.81 -0.96 -5.35
CA CYS A 7 -3.92 -2.39 -5.07
C CYS A 7 -3.28 -2.70 -3.71
N CYS A 8 -3.68 -3.80 -3.08
CA CYS A 8 -3.14 -4.24 -1.81
C CYS A 8 -3.11 -5.77 -1.72
N ASP A 9 -1.94 -6.37 -1.54
CA ASP A 9 -1.79 -7.82 -1.34
C ASP A 9 -1.92 -8.18 0.15
N ASN A 10 -1.31 -7.39 1.04
CA ASN A 10 -1.30 -7.61 2.49
C ASN A 10 -2.28 -6.68 3.17
N CYS A 11 -3.57 -6.96 3.08
CA CYS A 11 -4.58 -6.21 3.82
C CYS A 11 -4.59 -6.60 5.31
N VAL A 12 -4.53 -5.61 6.20
CA VAL A 12 -4.66 -5.81 7.65
C VAL A 12 -5.84 -5.00 8.16
N CYS A 13 -6.83 -5.68 8.72
CA CYS A 13 -8.04 -5.06 9.26
C CYS A 13 -8.17 -5.30 10.77
N THR A 14 -8.67 -4.28 11.45
CA THR A 14 -9.26 -4.35 12.78
C THR A 14 -10.79 -4.39 12.64
N LEU A 15 -11.52 -4.28 13.76
CA LEU A 15 -12.98 -4.32 13.77
C LEU A 15 -13.66 -3.20 12.96
N SER A 16 -13.02 -2.04 12.79
CA SER A 16 -13.61 -0.86 12.16
C SER A 16 -12.73 -0.20 11.10
N GLU A 17 -11.49 -0.66 10.95
CA GLU A 17 -10.47 0.04 10.17
C GLU A 17 -9.53 -0.95 9.50
N CYS A 18 -9.23 -0.72 8.24
CA CYS A 18 -8.30 -1.51 7.44
C CYS A 18 -7.15 -0.63 6.93
N MET A 19 -5.96 -1.21 6.86
CA MET A 19 -4.77 -0.57 6.28
C MET A 19 -4.06 -1.55 5.35
N CYS A 20 -3.36 -1.00 4.35
CA CYS A 20 -2.51 -1.82 3.50
C CYS A 20 -1.15 -2.04 4.16
N GLY A 21 -0.78 -3.30 4.35
CA GLY A 21 0.48 -3.74 4.92
C GLY A 21 1.60 -3.94 3.92
N ASP A 22 1.36 -3.70 2.63
CA ASP A 22 2.36 -3.87 1.58
C ASP A 22 3.61 -3.01 1.82
N ILE A 23 4.77 -3.61 1.53
CA ILE A 23 6.05 -2.93 1.52
C ILE A 23 6.43 -2.67 0.07
N TYR A 24 6.53 -1.40 -0.29
CA TYR A 24 7.00 -0.94 -1.59
C TYR A 24 8.51 -0.75 -1.50
N TYR A 25 9.29 -1.56 -2.22
CA TYR A 25 10.75 -1.41 -2.34
C TYR A 25 11.13 -0.35 -3.39
N ALA A 26 10.38 0.75 -3.39
CA ALA A 26 10.56 1.92 -4.21
C ALA A 26 10.79 3.14 -3.30
N ALA A 27 11.24 4.25 -3.86
CA ALA A 27 11.41 5.49 -3.09
C ALA A 27 10.07 6.15 -2.67
N SER A 28 8.92 5.59 -3.06
CA SER A 28 7.60 6.16 -2.80
C SER A 28 6.48 5.10 -2.81
N CYS A 29 5.36 5.42 -2.15
CA CYS A 29 4.10 4.66 -2.20
C CYS A 29 3.27 5.01 -3.46
N PRO A 30 2.15 4.30 -3.71
CA PRO A 30 1.21 4.65 -4.78
C PRO A 30 0.60 6.06 -4.64
N PRO A 31 0.17 6.71 -5.74
CA PRO A 31 -0.33 8.09 -5.72
C PRO A 31 -1.57 8.33 -4.85
N ALA A 32 -2.41 7.31 -4.62
CA ALA A 32 -3.57 7.46 -3.74
C ALA A 32 -3.24 7.35 -2.25
N CYS A 33 -1.98 7.04 -1.90
CA CYS A 33 -1.53 7.06 -0.53
C CYS A 33 -1.29 8.49 -0.08
N GLY A 34 -2.15 9.02 0.79
CA GLY A 34 -2.02 10.33 1.41
C GLY A 34 -0.83 10.42 2.36
N LEU A 35 -0.59 9.36 3.16
CA LEU A 35 0.54 9.28 4.08
C LEU A 35 1.41 8.05 3.81
N CYS A 36 2.58 8.30 3.22
CA CYS A 36 3.61 7.30 2.94
C CYS A 36 4.79 7.44 3.90
N ILE A 37 5.18 6.34 4.54
CA ILE A 37 6.34 6.29 5.44
C ILE A 37 7.38 5.35 4.85
N CYS A 38 8.63 5.81 4.75
CA CYS A 38 9.74 5.05 4.20
C CYS A 38 10.90 4.91 5.19
N THR A 39 11.58 3.77 5.16
CA THR A 39 12.86 3.61 5.86
C THR A 39 13.96 4.39 5.15
N LEU A 40 14.92 4.90 5.92
CA LEU A 40 16.12 5.57 5.40
C LEU A 40 17.23 4.56 5.06
N SER A 41 16.87 3.41 4.46
CA SER A 41 17.77 2.33 4.06
C SER A 41 17.98 2.29 2.54
N TYR A 42 18.95 1.49 2.07
CA TYR A 42 19.14 1.22 0.63
C TYR A 42 19.05 -0.30 0.37
N PRO A 43 18.02 -0.79 -0.34
CA PRO A 43 16.86 -0.05 -0.85
C PRO A 43 15.95 0.48 0.28
N PRO A 44 15.17 1.54 0.03
CA PRO A 44 14.14 1.98 0.96
C PRO A 44 12.97 0.99 0.95
N GLY A 45 12.37 0.78 2.12
CA GLY A 45 11.09 0.10 2.25
C GLY A 45 10.03 1.11 2.66
N CYS A 46 9.03 1.33 1.79
CA CYS A 46 7.94 2.26 2.01
C CYS A 46 6.64 1.53 2.32
N ARG A 47 5.80 2.13 3.17
CA ARG A 47 4.46 1.61 3.53
C ARG A 47 3.45 2.72 3.49
N CYS A 48 2.27 2.41 2.97
CA CYS A 48 1.12 3.31 3.07
C CYS A 48 0.44 3.11 4.42
N VAL A 49 0.19 4.20 5.14
CA VAL A 49 -0.48 4.15 6.46
C VAL A 49 -1.86 4.79 6.45
N ASP A 50 -2.41 5.04 5.26
CA ASP A 50 -3.80 5.45 5.12
C ASP A 50 -4.74 4.39 5.69
N ILE A 51 -5.74 4.86 6.42
CA ILE A 51 -6.77 4.02 7.03
C ILE A 51 -8.02 4.10 6.18
N ASN A 52 -8.51 2.95 5.71
CA ASN A 52 -9.79 2.81 5.07
C ASN A 52 -10.80 2.20 6.05
N PRO A 53 -11.96 2.84 6.27
CA PRO A 53 -12.92 2.42 7.31
C PRO A 53 -13.71 1.15 6.96
N SER A 54 -13.65 0.66 5.72
CA SER A 54 -14.60 -0.39 5.29
C SER A 54 -14.06 -1.43 4.30
N TYR A 55 -12.95 -1.20 3.62
CA TYR A 55 -12.39 -2.18 2.69
C TYR A 55 -10.91 -1.94 2.35
N CYS A 56 -10.24 -3.00 1.91
CA CYS A 56 -8.95 -2.93 1.23
C CYS A 56 -9.13 -2.97 -0.29
N HIS A 57 -8.14 -2.41 -0.99
CA HIS A 57 -8.07 -2.49 -2.44
C HIS A 57 -7.91 -3.93 -2.95
N THR A 58 -8.17 -4.15 -4.24
CA THR A 58 -7.97 -5.44 -4.91
C THR A 58 -6.50 -5.86 -4.91
N PRO A 59 -6.19 -7.18 -5.02
CA PRO A 59 -4.82 -7.66 -5.10
C PRO A 59 -4.01 -6.99 -6.22
N CYS A 60 -2.71 -6.85 -6.00
CA CYS A 60 -1.80 -6.26 -6.98
C CYS A 60 -1.52 -7.21 -8.13
N THR A 61 -1.46 -6.66 -9.34
CA THR A 61 -0.99 -7.41 -10.51
C THR A 61 0.51 -7.66 -10.41
N GLU A 62 1.00 -8.75 -11.00
CA GLU A 62 2.43 -9.12 -10.98
C GLU A 62 3.38 -8.01 -11.45
N SER A 63 2.91 -7.11 -12.33
CA SER A 63 3.65 -5.94 -12.80
C SER A 63 3.95 -4.88 -11.72
N ARG A 64 3.30 -4.94 -10.54
CA ARG A 64 3.48 -4.03 -9.41
C ARG A 64 4.29 -4.62 -8.26
N LYS A 65 4.66 -5.92 -8.34
CA LYS A 65 5.40 -6.65 -7.30
C LYS A 65 6.93 -6.61 -7.48
N ALA A 66 7.42 -5.95 -8.53
CA ALA A 66 8.83 -5.91 -8.91
C ALA A 66 9.57 -4.71 -8.30
#